data_AF-A0A061NDC3-F1
#
_entry.id   AF-A0A061NDC3-F1
#
_cell.length_a   1.000
_cell.length_b   1.000
_cell.length_c   1.000
_cell.angle_alpha   90.00
_cell.angle_beta   90.00
_cell.angle_gamma   90.00
#
_symmetry.space_group_name_H-M   'P 1'
#
loop_
_entity.id
_entity.type
_entity.pdbx_description
1 polymer ?
#
loop_
_entity_poly.entity_id
_entity_poly.type
_entity_poly.pdbx_seq_one_letter_code
_entity_poly.pdbx_strand_id
1 'polypeptide(L)'
;MDILFERFSTRAKSIVDIIGGMFLLLIAGTLVVVGFSYVIHYFQIGAISSGGMEMPLWVQWSIVPIGGLLIGLQGIVKLINDFAMIMRGKPLYVTEEEE
;
A
#
# COMPACT_ATOMS: atom_id res chain seq x y z
N MET A 1 6.96 -13.61 -11.03
CA MET A 1 6.44 -13.13 -12.33
C MET A 1 7.65 -12.89 -13.23
N ASP A 2 8.53 -13.89 -13.38
CA ASP A 2 9.97 -13.60 -13.54
C ASP A 2 10.53 -13.96 -14.92
N ILE A 3 9.73 -14.55 -15.80
CA ILE A 3 10.21 -15.00 -17.12
C ILE A 3 10.09 -13.92 -18.21
N LEU A 4 9.25 -12.89 -18.00
CA LEU A 4 9.09 -11.81 -18.98
C LEU A 4 10.02 -10.61 -18.74
N PHE A 5 10.76 -10.60 -17.63
CA PHE A 5 11.60 -9.45 -17.21
C PHE A 5 13.08 -9.58 -17.56
N GLU A 6 13.58 -10.74 -17.96
CA GLU A 6 15.01 -10.92 -18.33
C GLU A 6 15.45 -10.08 -19.54
N ARG A 7 14.51 -9.54 -20.33
CA ARG A 7 14.79 -8.82 -21.58
C ARG A 7 14.45 -7.34 -21.58
N PHE A 8 13.83 -6.82 -20.54
CA PHE A 8 13.48 -5.40 -20.46
C PHE A 8 14.60 -4.60 -19.79
N SER A 9 15.13 -3.61 -20.51
CA SER A 9 16.11 -2.64 -20.00
C SER A 9 15.68 -2.09 -18.64
N THR A 10 16.63 -1.92 -17.71
CA THR A 10 16.44 -1.36 -16.36
C THR A 10 15.54 -0.11 -16.34
N ARG A 11 15.55 0.69 -17.42
CA ARG A 11 14.71 1.89 -17.58
C ARG A 11 13.22 1.59 -17.79
N ALA A 12 12.89 0.54 -18.56
CA ALA A 12 11.49 0.16 -18.80
C ALA A 12 10.85 -0.42 -17.54
N LYS A 13 11.62 -1.19 -16.75
CA LYS A 13 11.19 -1.71 -15.45
C LYS A 13 10.83 -0.59 -14.47
N SER A 14 11.71 0.41 -14.33
CA SER A 14 11.45 1.56 -13.44
C SER A 14 10.20 2.38 -13.83
N ILE A 15 9.88 2.50 -15.13
CA ILE A 15 8.65 3.19 -15.57
C ILE A 15 7.41 2.40 -15.15
N VAL A 16 7.42 1.08 -15.35
CA VAL A 16 6.31 0.20 -14.95
C VAL A 16 6.14 0.22 -13.43
N ASP A 17 7.24 0.20 -12.67
CA ASP A 17 7.21 0.27 -11.21
C ASP A 17 6.66 1.61 -10.71
N ILE A 18 7.01 2.74 -11.35
CA ILE A 18 6.45 4.06 -11.01
C ILE A 18 4.94 4.10 -11.26
N ILE A 19 4.49 3.62 -12.42
CA ILE A 19 3.06 3.58 -12.75
C ILE A 19 2.33 2.67 -11.76
N GLY A 20 2.86 1.48 -11.49
CA GLY A 20 2.32 0.55 -10.51
C GLY A 20 2.26 1.16 -9.10
N GLY A 21 3.31 1.85 -8.67
CA GLY A 21 3.36 2.56 -7.39
C GLY A 21 2.33 3.68 -7.29
N MET A 22 2.07 4.42 -8.37
CA MET A 22 0.99 5.41 -8.41
C MET A 22 -0.39 4.76 -8.23
N PHE A 23 -0.68 3.67 -8.93
CA PHE A 23 -1.94 2.94 -8.76
C PHE A 23 -2.09 2.38 -7.35
N LEU A 24 -0.99 1.84 -6.79
CA LEU A 24 -0.97 1.34 -5.42
C LEU A 24 -1.27 2.46 -4.41
N LEU A 25 -0.74 3.66 -4.60
CA LEU A 25 -1.06 4.81 -3.76
C LEU A 25 -2.52 5.24 -3.86
N LEU A 26 -3.11 5.20 -5.05
CA LEU A 26 -4.54 5.51 -5.23
C LEU A 26 -5.43 4.51 -4.48
N ILE A 27 -5.11 3.22 -4.56
CA ILE A 27 -5.83 2.17 -3.84
C ILE A 27 -5.63 2.34 -2.33
N ALA A 28 -4.39 2.54 -1.88
CA ALA A 28 -4.06 2.78 -0.48
C ALA A 28 -4.82 3.99 0.08
N GLY A 29 -4.84 5.12 -0.64
CA GLY A 29 -5.60 6.31 -0.26
C GLY A 29 -7.11 6.04 -0.16
N THR A 30 -7.66 5.28 -1.09
CA THR A 30 -9.08 4.87 -1.06
C THR A 30 -9.38 4.00 0.16
N LEU A 31 -8.53 3.03 0.47
CA LEU A 31 -8.66 2.18 1.67
C LEU A 31 -8.63 3.00 2.95
N VAL A 32 -7.76 4.01 3.03
CA VAL A 32 -7.68 4.92 4.19
C VAL A 32 -8.97 5.73 4.32
N VAL A 33 -9.40 6.42 3.26
CA VAL A 33 -10.58 7.31 3.32
C VAL A 33 -11.86 6.53 3.60
N VAL A 34 -12.09 5.44 2.85
CA VAL A 34 -13.28 4.62 3.00
C VAL A 34 -13.26 3.88 4.33
N GLY A 35 -12.13 3.25 4.67
CA GLY A 35 -11.96 2.55 5.94
C GLY A 35 -12.20 3.46 7.15
N PHE A 36 -11.65 4.67 7.13
CA PHE A 36 -11.84 5.64 8.21
C PHE A 36 -13.31 6.12 8.31
N SER A 37 -13.99 6.28 7.18
CA SER A 37 -15.43 6.61 7.17
C SER A 37 -16.26 5.51 7.85
N TYR A 38 -15.94 4.24 7.61
CA TYR A 38 -16.58 3.12 8.31
C TYR A 38 -16.27 3.09 9.79
N VAL A 39 -15.02 3.35 10.20
CA VAL A 39 -14.64 3.41 11.62
C VAL A 39 -15.47 4.45 12.35
N ILE A 40 -15.58 5.67 11.81
CA ILE A 40 -16.40 6.74 12.42
C ILE A 40 -17.87 6.32 12.47
N HIS A 41 -18.40 5.75 11.39
CA HIS A 41 -19.79 5.32 11.33
C HIS A 41 -20.10 4.30 12.45
N TYR A 42 -19.30 3.24 12.56
CA TYR A 42 -19.47 2.21 13.58
C TYR A 42 -19.22 2.71 15.01
N PHE A 43 -18.33 3.69 15.17
CA PHE A 43 -18.11 4.36 16.45
C PHE A 43 -19.34 5.17 16.89
N GLN A 44 -19.95 5.93 15.97
CA GLN A 44 -21.12 6.77 16.26
C GLN A 44 -22.37 5.96 16.60
N ILE A 45 -22.61 4.87 15.88
CA ILE A 45 -23.78 4.01 16.15
C ILE A 45 -23.55 3.07 17.34
N GLY A 46 -22.36 3.08 17.94
CA GLY A 46 -22.01 2.22 19.06
C GLY A 46 -22.16 0.74 18.75
N ALA A 47 -21.94 0.33 17.49
CA ALA A 47 -22.25 -1.03 17.08
C ALA A 47 -21.24 -2.03 17.64
N ILE A 48 -21.80 -3.10 18.15
CA ILE A 48 -21.11 -4.18 18.83
C ILE A 48 -21.32 -5.45 18.00
N SER A 49 -20.30 -6.30 17.89
CA SER A 49 -20.46 -7.57 17.20
C SER A 49 -21.48 -8.45 17.92
N SER A 50 -22.35 -9.12 17.15
CA SER A 50 -23.37 -10.04 17.66
C SER A 50 -22.80 -11.40 18.11
N GLY A 51 -21.49 -11.49 18.32
CA GLY A 51 -20.79 -12.69 18.81
C GLY A 51 -20.56 -12.63 20.31
N GLY A 52 -20.26 -13.78 20.93
CA GLY A 52 -20.19 -13.94 22.39
C GLY A 52 -19.13 -13.11 23.14
N MET A 53 -18.41 -12.21 22.47
CA MET A 53 -17.40 -11.33 23.07
C MET A 53 -17.67 -9.84 22.80
N GLU A 54 -18.89 -9.47 22.37
CA GLU A 54 -19.41 -8.09 22.27
C GLU A 54 -18.33 -7.03 21.95
N MET A 55 -17.60 -7.25 20.86
CA MET A 55 -16.46 -6.40 20.51
C MET A 55 -16.94 -5.19 19.70
N PRO A 56 -16.46 -3.97 20.00
CA PRO A 56 -16.83 -2.80 19.20
C PRO A 56 -16.37 -2.94 17.75
N LEU A 57 -17.31 -2.85 16.80
CA LEU A 57 -17.03 -3.09 15.38
C LEU A 57 -16.04 -2.08 14.80
N TRP A 58 -15.97 -0.87 15.36
CA TRP A 58 -15.02 0.15 14.93
C TRP A 58 -13.57 -0.31 15.07
N VAL A 59 -13.25 -1.19 16.04
CA VAL A 59 -11.90 -1.74 16.22
C VAL A 59 -11.54 -2.66 15.06
N GLN A 60 -12.45 -3.54 14.66
CA GLN A 60 -12.25 -4.43 13.51
C GLN A 60 -12.10 -3.63 12.22
N TRP A 61 -12.92 -2.60 12.03
CA TRP A 61 -12.86 -1.74 10.85
C TRP A 61 -11.62 -0.84 10.82
N SER A 62 -11.00 -0.56 11.97
CA SER A 62 -9.77 0.25 12.03
C SER A 62 -8.55 -0.42 11.38
N ILE A 63 -8.58 -1.74 11.19
CA ILE A 63 -7.54 -2.50 10.49
C ILE A 63 -7.43 -2.04 9.02
N VAL A 64 -8.56 -1.67 8.39
CA VAL A 64 -8.59 -1.24 6.98
C VAL A 64 -7.79 0.05 6.75
N PRO A 65 -8.07 1.18 7.45
CA PRO A 65 -7.29 2.39 7.25
C PRO A 65 -5.84 2.23 7.73
N ILE A 66 -5.56 1.44 8.76
CA ILE A 66 -4.18 1.16 9.20
C ILE A 66 -3.42 0.40 8.10
N GLY A 67 -4.01 -0.66 7.56
CA GLY A 67 -3.42 -1.43 6.46
C GLY A 67 -3.21 -0.57 5.21
N GLY A 68 -4.22 0.24 4.84
CA GLY A 68 -4.11 1.19 3.74
C GLY A 68 -2.97 2.19 3.94
N LEU A 69 -2.80 2.72 5.16
CA LEU A 69 -1.72 3.65 5.49
C LEU A 69 -0.34 2.98 5.36
N LEU A 70 -0.19 1.76 5.89
CA LEU A 70 1.05 1.01 5.81
C LEU A 70 1.42 0.64 4.36
N ILE A 71 0.44 0.25 3.54
CA ILE A 71 0.63 -0.02 2.11
C ILE A 71 1.04 1.26 1.39
N GLY A 72 0.39 2.39 1.70
CA GLY A 72 0.73 3.68 1.14
C GLY A 72 2.17 4.11 1.47
N LEU A 73 2.59 3.94 2.74
CA LEU A 73 3.95 4.22 3.18
C LEU A 73 4.98 3.36 2.44
N GLN A 74 4.74 2.06 2.32
CA GLN A 74 5.61 1.16 1.55
C GLN A 74 5.68 1.56 0.08
N GLY A 75 4.55 1.93 -0.53
CA GLY A 75 4.49 2.43 -1.89
C GLY A 75 5.31 3.70 -2.11
N ILE A 76 5.25 4.65 -1.18
CA ILE A 76 6.05 5.88 -1.23
C ILE A 76 7.55 5.55 -1.17
N VAL A 77 7.97 4.66 -0.26
CA VAL A 77 9.38 4.26 -0.14
C VAL A 77 9.89 3.62 -1.43
N LYS A 78 9.09 2.74 -2.05
CA LYS A 78 9.43 2.11 -3.33
C LYS A 78 9.56 3.14 -4.46
N LEU A 79 8.60 4.05 -4.58
CA LEU A 79 8.64 5.13 -5.57
C LEU A 79 9.87 6.03 -5.44
N ILE A 80 10.28 6.37 -4.21
CA ILE A 80 11.49 7.16 -3.97
C ILE A 80 12.74 6.38 -4.44
N ASN A 81 12.79 5.07 -4.17
CA ASN A 81 13.90 4.23 -4.62
C ASN A 81 13.98 4.13 -6.14
N ASP A 82 12.83 3.95 -6.82
CA ASP A 82 12.75 3.88 -8.28
C ASP A 82 13.14 5.21 -8.93
N PHE A 83 12.74 6.33 -8.32
CA PHE A 83 13.12 7.65 -8.77
C PHE A 83 14.63 7.90 -8.60
N ALA A 84 15.20 7.46 -7.48
CA ALA A 84 16.65 7.50 -7.25
C ALA A 84 17.42 6.61 -8.24
N MET A 85 16.88 5.43 -8.59
CA MET A 85 17.43 4.56 -9.64
C MET A 85 17.52 5.26 -10.99
N ILE A 86 16.47 5.99 -11.39
CA ILE A 86 16.46 6.72 -12.66
C ILE A 86 17.46 7.89 -12.64
N MET A 87 17.54 8.64 -11.54
CA MET A 87 18.44 9.81 -11.46
C MET A 87 19.91 9.45 -11.27
N ARG A 88 20.22 8.45 -10.43
CA ARG A 88 21.60 8.12 -10.01
C ARG A 88 22.14 6.86 -10.67
N GLY A 89 21.30 6.03 -11.29
CA GLY A 89 21.69 4.73 -11.83
C GLY A 89 22.06 3.69 -10.77
N LYS A 90 21.75 3.96 -9.48
CA LYS A 90 22.00 3.07 -8.34
C LYS A 90 20.82 3.15 -7.35
N PRO A 91 20.43 2.03 -6.73
CA PRO A 91 19.32 2.02 -5.79
C PRO A 91 19.76 2.64 -4.47
N LEU A 92 18.82 3.23 -3.72
CA LEU A 92 19.05 3.73 -2.36
C LEU A 92 19.15 2.58 -1.36
N TYR A 93 18.45 1.47 -1.60
CA TYR A 93 18.47 0.24 -0.81
C TYR A 93 18.26 -0.97 -1.74
N VAL A 94 18.93 -2.08 -1.44
CA VAL A 94 18.81 -3.35 -2.18
C VAL A 94 17.53 -4.04 -1.74
N THR A 95 16.50 -4.04 -2.57
CA THR A 95 15.30 -4.83 -2.32
C THR A 95 15.66 -6.31 -2.45
N GLU A 96 15.54 -7.10 -1.38
CA GLU A 96 15.81 -8.56 -1.37
C GLU A 96 14.83 -9.38 -2.26
N GLU A 97 13.97 -8.73 -3.05
CA GLU A 97 13.01 -9.37 -3.95
C GLU A 97 13.62 -9.89 -5.26
N GLU A 98 14.93 -9.72 -5.48
CA GLU A 98 15.66 -10.28 -6.64
C GLU A 98 16.71 -11.30 -6.18
N GLU A 99 16.27 -12.50 -5.81
CA GLU A 99 17.09 -13.73 -5.83
C GLU A 99 16.40 -14.81 -6.67
#